data_AF-A0A3E1D2S5-F1
#
_entry.id   AF-A0A3E1D2S5-F1
#
_cell.length_a   1.000
_cell.length_b   1.000
_cell.length_c   1.000
_cell.angle_alpha   90.00
_cell.angle_beta   90.00
_cell.angle_gamma   90.00
#
_symmetry.space_group_name_H-M   'P 1'
#
loop_
_entity.id
_entity.type
_entity.pdbx_description
1 polymer ?
#
loop_
_entity_poly.entity_id
_entity_poly.type
_entity_poly.pdbx_seq_one_letter_code
_entity_poly.pdbx_strand_id
1 'polypeptide(L)'
;MLIKSPSVYLLAVLCVTIVTPAQALVQRAFVASYGDDVNTATDCQVLAPCRRYSAAVTVVNPNGEVVAIDSASYGNVTLTQSVSLTAAPGIYAGTSAFPGLIGITIATADVSVVLRGLTINGQGGPYGILMTNGAKLSIENCVISNFSGNEQYAVYVDTAARVTMVNTLVRDNFVGINLQGGANADISESRFLGNGIGIVAKSTANKSTTAAISDTVVTGSFDGVSAFSGSSGNSRINAVRSTITNSSNIGIAAFASAGTATITFSDSMVTGNTIGYLQVNGGGTATLKSLRNNIITDNGSNTGTLTTLLPQ
;
A
#
# COMPACT_ATOMS: atom_id res chain seq x y z
N MET A 1 11.07 37.15 87.03
CA MET A 1 9.75 36.80 86.46
C MET A 1 10.02 35.93 85.24
N LEU A 2 9.84 34.63 85.38
CA LEU A 2 10.00 33.62 84.34
C LEU A 2 8.79 33.64 83.40
N ILE A 3 9.00 33.66 82.08
CA ILE A 3 8.15 32.95 81.12
C ILE A 3 9.05 32.34 80.04
N LYS A 4 8.89 31.04 79.81
CA LYS A 4 9.61 30.16 78.87
C LYS A 4 8.61 29.70 77.79
N SER A 5 9.10 29.54 76.55
CA SER A 5 8.63 28.61 75.49
C SER A 5 7.33 28.97 74.73
N PRO A 6 7.00 28.30 73.59
CA PRO A 6 7.79 27.67 72.50
C PRO A 6 7.30 28.17 71.11
N SER A 7 7.88 27.85 69.96
CA SER A 7 7.33 26.81 69.08
C SER A 7 8.13 26.74 67.77
N VAL A 8 9.00 25.74 67.70
CA VAL A 8 9.50 25.17 66.45
C VAL A 8 8.40 24.25 65.93
N TYR A 9 7.78 24.59 64.80
CA TYR A 9 7.01 23.70 63.92
C TYR A 9 7.31 24.17 62.49
N LEU A 10 8.09 23.44 61.69
CA LEU A 10 7.72 22.18 61.04
C LEU A 10 6.49 22.37 60.13
N LEU A 11 6.69 22.55 58.83
CA LEU A 11 6.22 21.56 57.86
C LEU A 11 6.87 21.79 56.49
N ALA A 12 7.46 20.71 55.98
CA ALA A 12 8.15 20.61 54.72
C ALA A 12 7.26 20.97 53.54
N VAL A 13 7.86 21.68 52.57
CA VAL A 13 7.36 21.81 51.21
C VAL A 13 7.22 20.41 50.63
N LEU A 14 6.00 19.87 50.61
CA LEU A 14 5.66 18.68 49.87
C LEU A 14 5.59 19.06 48.38
N CYS A 15 6.75 19.16 47.73
CA CYS A 15 6.85 19.03 46.29
C CYS A 15 6.46 17.59 45.94
N VAL A 16 5.16 17.33 45.79
CA VAL A 16 4.68 16.15 45.08
C VAL A 16 5.10 16.36 43.63
N THR A 17 6.28 15.89 43.26
CA THR A 17 6.58 15.63 41.86
C THR A 17 5.61 14.52 41.45
N ILE A 18 4.56 14.89 40.74
CA ILE A 18 3.71 13.95 40.02
C ILE A 18 4.62 13.36 38.94
N VAL A 19 5.34 12.29 39.29
CA VAL A 19 6.02 11.45 38.32
C VAL A 19 4.89 10.77 37.58
N THR A 20 4.51 11.32 36.43
CA THR A 20 3.66 10.58 35.49
C THR A 20 4.41 9.30 35.18
N PRO A 21 3.85 8.10 35.42
CA PRO A 21 4.50 6.88 34.95
C PRO A 21 4.80 7.06 33.47
N ALA A 22 6.08 7.02 33.11
CA ALA A 22 6.47 6.94 31.72
C ALA A 22 5.87 5.64 31.21
N GLN A 23 4.81 5.72 30.41
CA GLN A 23 4.21 4.55 29.80
C GLN A 23 5.26 3.91 28.92
N ALA A 24 5.69 2.71 29.31
CA ALA A 24 6.60 1.93 28.50
C ALA A 24 5.80 1.46 27.28
N LEU A 25 6.22 1.90 26.09
CA LEU A 25 5.64 1.43 24.85
C LEU A 25 5.67 -0.11 24.82
N VAL A 26 4.60 -0.71 24.33
CA VAL A 26 4.43 -2.17 24.28
C VAL A 26 4.82 -2.73 22.92
N GLN A 27 5.22 -4.00 22.87
CA GLN A 27 5.49 -4.68 21.60
C GLN A 27 4.20 -4.94 20.80
N ARG A 28 3.07 -5.11 21.49
CA ARG A 28 1.78 -5.39 20.87
C ARG A 28 0.64 -4.64 21.57
N ALA A 29 -0.17 -3.95 20.79
CA ALA A 29 -1.44 -3.35 21.20
C ALA A 29 -2.61 -3.98 20.44
N PHE A 30 -3.83 -3.80 20.94
CA PHE A 30 -5.02 -4.40 20.38
C PHE A 30 -6.11 -3.36 20.08
N VAL A 31 -6.85 -3.57 19.00
CA VAL A 31 -8.06 -2.82 18.69
C VAL A 31 -9.27 -3.74 18.60
N ALA A 32 -10.41 -3.27 19.12
CA ALA A 32 -11.68 -4.01 19.09
C ALA A 32 -12.87 -3.06 18.89
N SER A 33 -13.99 -3.60 18.42
CA SER A 33 -15.25 -2.89 18.17
C SER A 33 -15.81 -2.23 19.43
N TYR A 34 -15.63 -2.89 20.58
CA TYR A 34 -16.01 -2.44 21.92
C TYR A 34 -14.89 -1.70 22.65
N GLY A 35 -13.74 -1.48 22.00
CA GLY A 35 -12.61 -0.77 22.59
C GLY A 35 -12.90 0.71 22.86
N ASP A 36 -12.02 1.32 23.64
CA ASP A 36 -12.05 2.75 23.98
C ASP A 36 -10.63 3.31 23.84
N ASP A 37 -10.48 4.46 23.17
CA ASP A 37 -9.17 5.09 22.98
C ASP A 37 -8.59 5.63 24.30
N VAL A 38 -9.40 5.77 25.35
CA VAL A 38 -8.92 6.04 26.72
C VAL A 38 -8.02 4.90 27.23
N ASN A 39 -8.14 3.68 26.70
CA ASN A 39 -7.29 2.55 27.04
C ASN A 39 -5.84 2.69 26.54
N THR A 40 -5.50 3.78 25.85
CA THR A 40 -4.09 4.17 25.66
C THR A 40 -3.38 4.34 27.00
N ALA A 41 -4.08 4.71 28.09
CA ALA A 41 -3.54 4.77 29.45
C ALA A 41 -3.13 3.40 30.03
N THR A 42 -3.58 2.31 29.41
CA THR A 42 -3.25 0.93 29.76
C THR A 42 -2.65 0.17 28.56
N ASP A 43 -2.03 0.92 27.63
CA ASP A 43 -1.31 0.41 26.47
C ASP A 43 -2.16 -0.47 25.51
N CYS A 44 -3.47 -0.23 25.46
CA CYS A 44 -4.42 -0.93 24.61
C CYS A 44 -4.30 -2.46 24.74
N GLN A 45 -4.20 -2.98 25.96
CA GLN A 45 -4.09 -4.41 26.26
C GLN A 45 -5.29 -5.22 25.74
N VAL A 46 -5.15 -6.54 25.62
CA VAL A 46 -6.20 -7.41 25.07
C VAL A 46 -7.54 -7.34 25.83
N LEU A 47 -7.50 -7.11 27.15
CA LEU A 47 -8.71 -6.95 28.00
C LEU A 47 -9.23 -5.51 28.05
N ALA A 48 -8.45 -4.55 27.56
CA ALA A 48 -8.78 -3.13 27.47
C ALA A 48 -8.28 -2.60 26.11
N PRO A 49 -8.83 -3.09 24.98
CA PRO A 49 -8.34 -2.72 23.66
C PRO A 49 -8.72 -1.27 23.32
N CYS A 50 -7.96 -0.65 22.44
CA CYS A 50 -8.30 0.68 21.91
C CYS A 50 -9.39 0.58 20.83
N ARG A 51 -10.10 1.68 20.58
CA ARG A 51 -11.16 1.69 19.55
C ARG A 51 -10.57 1.84 18.15
N ARG A 52 -9.53 2.65 18.00
CA ARG A 52 -8.99 3.08 16.70
C ARG A 52 -7.52 2.70 16.53
N TYR A 53 -7.12 2.45 15.28
CA TYR A 53 -5.70 2.27 14.93
C TYR A 53 -4.88 3.51 15.31
N SER A 54 -5.42 4.72 15.07
CA SER A 54 -4.74 5.98 15.39
C SER A 54 -4.39 6.15 16.87
N ALA A 55 -5.15 5.53 17.77
CA ALA A 55 -4.85 5.51 19.20
C ALA A 55 -3.85 4.38 19.53
N ALA A 56 -4.09 3.17 19.03
CA ALA A 56 -3.24 2.01 19.35
C ALA A 56 -1.80 2.17 18.87
N VAL A 57 -1.54 2.82 17.73
CA VAL A 57 -0.18 3.00 17.22
C VAL A 57 0.69 3.92 18.09
N THR A 58 0.10 4.77 18.95
CA THR A 58 0.87 5.71 19.78
C THR A 58 1.49 5.06 21.01
N VAL A 59 0.99 3.89 21.42
CA VAL A 59 1.48 3.14 22.59
C VAL A 59 2.35 1.95 22.21
N VAL A 60 2.59 1.74 20.92
CA VAL A 60 3.39 0.62 20.40
C VAL A 60 4.83 1.05 20.14
N ASN A 61 5.80 0.17 20.42
CA ASN A 61 7.21 0.38 20.07
C ASN A 61 7.41 0.43 18.54
N PRO A 62 8.44 1.14 18.05
CA PRO A 62 8.93 0.92 16.69
C PRO A 62 9.23 -0.56 16.45
N ASN A 63 8.81 -1.07 15.29
CA ASN A 63 8.77 -2.49 14.90
C ASN A 63 7.80 -3.36 15.70
N GLY A 64 6.83 -2.75 16.40
CA GLY A 64 5.74 -3.43 17.09
C GLY A 64 4.56 -3.79 16.20
N GLU A 65 3.48 -4.23 16.83
CA GLU A 65 2.27 -4.72 16.16
C GLU A 65 0.99 -4.17 16.80
N VAL A 66 0.02 -3.77 15.97
CA VAL A 66 -1.36 -3.52 16.40
C VAL A 66 -2.25 -4.59 15.78
N VAL A 67 -2.99 -5.32 16.63
CA VAL A 67 -3.85 -6.43 16.21
C VAL A 67 -5.32 -6.07 16.37
N ALA A 68 -6.09 -6.16 15.29
CA ALA A 68 -7.54 -6.16 15.34
C ALA A 68 -8.06 -7.54 15.77
N ILE A 69 -8.83 -7.59 16.86
CA ILE A 69 -9.27 -8.86 17.48
C ILE A 69 -10.73 -9.21 17.20
N ASP A 70 -11.54 -8.28 16.68
CA ASP A 70 -12.91 -8.55 16.25
C ASP A 70 -13.28 -7.80 14.95
N SER A 71 -14.47 -8.06 14.43
CA SER A 71 -14.93 -7.46 13.17
C SER A 71 -15.46 -6.04 13.37
N ALA A 72 -14.75 -5.03 12.85
CA ALA A 72 -15.19 -3.63 12.86
C ALA A 72 -14.41 -2.76 11.86
N SER A 73 -14.83 -1.51 11.71
CA SER A 73 -13.98 -0.44 11.14
C SER A 73 -13.19 0.23 12.26
N TYR A 74 -11.88 0.35 12.08
CA TYR A 74 -10.91 0.83 13.06
C TYR A 74 -10.33 2.22 12.74
N GLY A 75 -10.88 2.87 11.72
CA GLY A 75 -10.54 4.24 11.34
C GLY A 75 -9.25 4.37 10.56
N ASN A 76 -9.03 5.60 10.08
CA ASN A 76 -7.87 6.03 9.32
C ASN A 76 -6.62 6.08 10.22
N VAL A 77 -5.43 5.94 9.66
CA VAL A 77 -4.19 6.02 10.44
C VAL A 77 -3.01 6.56 9.65
N THR A 78 -2.19 7.36 10.31
CA THR A 78 -0.87 7.78 9.83
C THR A 78 0.19 7.00 10.59
N LEU A 79 1.05 6.29 9.87
CA LEU A 79 2.10 5.45 10.44
C LEU A 79 3.43 6.20 10.35
N THR A 80 3.86 6.72 11.49
CA THR A 80 5.09 7.52 11.62
C THR A 80 6.29 6.69 12.07
N GLN A 81 6.11 5.40 12.30
CA GLN A 81 7.14 4.46 12.72
C GLN A 81 6.94 3.11 12.02
N SER A 82 7.99 2.27 12.01
CA SER A 82 7.84 0.88 11.58
C SER A 82 6.84 0.16 12.47
N VAL A 83 5.80 -0.43 11.88
CA VAL A 83 4.74 -1.11 12.64
C VAL A 83 3.97 -2.07 11.73
N SER A 84 3.44 -3.13 12.32
CA SER A 84 2.51 -4.03 11.65
C SER A 84 1.08 -3.75 12.09
N LEU A 85 0.15 -3.58 11.14
CA LEU A 85 -1.28 -3.60 11.40
C LEU A 85 -1.82 -4.95 10.90
N THR A 86 -2.34 -5.76 11.82
CA THR A 86 -2.78 -7.13 11.50
C THR A 86 -4.20 -7.37 11.95
N ALA A 87 -4.96 -8.09 11.14
CA ALA A 87 -6.26 -8.62 11.53
C ALA A 87 -6.11 -10.06 12.01
N ALA A 88 -6.84 -10.44 13.07
CA ALA A 88 -7.01 -11.86 13.39
C ALA A 88 -7.62 -12.61 12.17
N PRO A 89 -7.24 -13.87 11.92
CA PRO A 89 -7.79 -14.62 10.80
C PRO A 89 -9.32 -14.72 10.86
N GLY A 90 -9.99 -14.46 9.73
CA GLY A 90 -11.44 -14.63 9.60
C GLY A 90 -12.30 -13.46 10.07
N ILE A 91 -11.71 -12.37 10.55
CA ILE A 91 -12.46 -11.15 10.93
C ILE A 91 -12.39 -10.08 9.84
N TYR A 92 -13.34 -9.15 9.88
CA TYR A 92 -13.31 -7.93 9.07
C TYR A 92 -12.61 -6.80 9.83
N ALA A 93 -11.40 -6.42 9.41
CA ALA A 93 -10.70 -5.26 9.96
C ALA A 93 -10.68 -4.12 8.94
N GLY A 94 -11.66 -3.23 9.05
CA GLY A 94 -11.95 -2.18 8.07
C GLY A 94 -11.22 -0.86 8.29
N THR A 95 -10.89 -0.17 7.20
CA THR A 95 -10.72 1.29 7.17
C THR A 95 -11.46 1.88 5.98
N SER A 96 -12.00 3.09 6.13
CA SER A 96 -12.79 3.76 5.09
C SER A 96 -12.22 5.13 4.77
N ALA A 97 -11.93 5.38 3.50
CA ALA A 97 -11.42 6.66 3.00
C ALA A 97 -12.59 7.48 2.43
N PHE A 98 -13.09 8.43 3.21
CA PHE A 98 -14.11 9.41 2.81
C PHE A 98 -13.48 10.60 2.05
N PRO A 99 -14.27 11.47 1.40
CA PRO A 99 -13.72 12.63 0.70
C PRO A 99 -12.81 13.47 1.63
N GLY A 100 -11.59 13.77 1.16
CA GLY A 100 -10.58 14.48 1.94
C GLY A 100 -9.80 13.63 2.96
N LEU A 101 -10.15 12.35 3.14
CA LEU A 101 -9.46 11.43 4.05
C LEU A 101 -8.77 10.30 3.30
N ILE A 102 -7.61 9.91 3.82
CA ILE A 102 -6.82 8.78 3.34
C ILE A 102 -7.05 7.60 4.29
N GLY A 103 -7.07 6.37 3.78
CA GLY A 103 -7.17 5.18 4.63
C GLY A 103 -5.95 5.04 5.53
N ILE A 104 -4.78 4.81 4.92
CA ILE A 104 -3.50 4.61 5.59
C ILE A 104 -2.45 5.52 4.96
N THR A 105 -1.76 6.32 5.77
CA THR A 105 -0.70 7.23 5.32
C THR A 105 0.66 6.82 5.88
N ILE A 106 1.68 6.76 5.02
CA ILE A 106 3.08 6.49 5.35
C ILE A 106 3.92 7.60 4.73
N ALA A 107 4.38 8.53 5.57
CA ALA A 107 5.08 9.75 5.12
C ALA A 107 6.38 10.01 5.88
N THR A 108 6.85 9.03 6.66
CA THR A 108 8.09 9.12 7.44
C THR A 108 9.19 8.32 6.78
N ALA A 109 10.40 8.88 6.71
CA ALA A 109 11.57 8.19 6.14
C ALA A 109 11.93 6.93 6.94
N ASP A 110 12.57 5.97 6.26
CA ASP A 110 13.13 4.75 6.86
C ASP A 110 12.16 3.81 7.59
N VAL A 111 10.86 4.10 7.60
CA VAL A 111 9.86 3.23 8.22
C VAL A 111 9.57 2.00 7.36
N SER A 112 9.32 0.88 8.03
CA SER A 112 8.90 -0.39 7.43
C SER A 112 7.53 -0.78 7.98
N VAL A 113 6.52 -0.82 7.11
CA VAL A 113 5.14 -1.09 7.47
C VAL A 113 4.68 -2.44 6.92
N VAL A 114 3.92 -3.18 7.71
CA VAL A 114 3.22 -4.40 7.28
C VAL A 114 1.71 -4.20 7.49
N LEU A 115 0.93 -4.46 6.46
CA LEU A 115 -0.52 -4.43 6.49
C LEU A 115 -1.02 -5.84 6.16
N ARG A 116 -1.67 -6.51 7.12
CA ARG A 116 -2.10 -7.90 6.94
C ARG A 116 -3.58 -8.09 7.27
N GLY A 117 -4.32 -8.69 6.34
CA GLY A 117 -5.73 -9.08 6.58
C GLY A 117 -6.69 -7.89 6.64
N LEU A 118 -6.28 -6.71 6.17
CA LEU A 118 -7.10 -5.50 6.27
C LEU A 118 -8.07 -5.38 5.09
N THR A 119 -9.24 -4.80 5.35
CA THR A 119 -10.16 -4.35 4.30
C THR A 119 -10.15 -2.83 4.22
N ILE A 120 -9.75 -2.28 3.09
CA ILE A 120 -9.58 -0.84 2.86
C ILE A 120 -10.58 -0.42 1.78
N ASN A 121 -11.52 0.44 2.15
CA ASN A 121 -12.65 0.78 1.29
C ASN A 121 -12.70 2.27 0.94
N GLY A 122 -12.78 2.58 -0.35
CA GLY A 122 -13.01 3.92 -0.86
C GLY A 122 -14.48 4.32 -0.70
N GLN A 123 -14.71 5.49 -0.13
CA GLN A 123 -16.01 6.16 0.02
C GLN A 123 -15.94 7.58 -0.54
N GLY A 124 -15.10 7.80 -1.56
CA GLY A 124 -14.82 9.11 -2.15
C GLY A 124 -13.47 9.72 -1.75
N GLY A 125 -12.69 9.05 -0.89
CA GLY A 125 -11.32 9.45 -0.55
C GLY A 125 -10.32 9.20 -1.69
N PRO A 126 -9.22 9.96 -1.75
CA PRO A 126 -8.27 9.88 -2.86
C PRO A 126 -7.36 8.65 -2.81
N TYR A 127 -7.06 8.13 -1.62
CA TYR A 127 -6.07 7.06 -1.44
C TYR A 127 -6.51 6.04 -0.39
N GLY A 128 -6.39 4.74 -0.71
CA GLY A 128 -6.50 3.66 0.27
C GLY A 128 -5.23 3.57 1.11
N ILE A 129 -4.10 3.32 0.45
CA ILE A 129 -2.77 3.39 1.04
C ILE A 129 -1.97 4.44 0.27
N LEU A 130 -1.48 5.45 0.99
CA LEU A 130 -0.58 6.47 0.46
C LEU A 130 0.80 6.32 1.12
N MET A 131 1.84 6.10 0.32
CA MET A 131 3.23 6.09 0.75
C MET A 131 4.03 7.15 -0.01
N THR A 132 4.30 8.29 0.63
CA THR A 132 5.13 9.38 0.07
C THR A 132 6.54 9.40 0.65
N ASN A 133 6.79 8.62 1.70
CA ASN A 133 8.12 8.37 2.23
C ASN A 133 8.16 7.04 2.99
N GLY A 134 9.35 6.50 3.23
CA GLY A 134 9.58 5.25 3.96
C GLY A 134 10.43 4.26 3.17
N ALA A 135 10.84 3.18 3.83
CA ALA A 135 11.74 2.19 3.25
C ALA A 135 11.01 0.96 2.71
N LYS A 136 9.98 0.47 3.42
CA LYS A 136 9.28 -0.78 3.07
C LYS A 136 7.79 -0.72 3.32
N LEU A 137 7.03 -1.34 2.42
CA LEU A 137 5.59 -1.59 2.56
C LEU A 137 5.27 -3.03 2.17
N SER A 138 4.76 -3.82 3.11
CA SER A 138 4.22 -5.16 2.85
C SER A 138 2.68 -5.12 2.94
N ILE A 139 2.00 -5.63 1.92
CA ILE A 139 0.54 -5.73 1.83
C ILE A 139 0.20 -7.21 1.64
N GLU A 140 -0.38 -7.83 2.66
CA GLU A 140 -0.54 -9.28 2.72
C GLU A 140 -1.99 -9.64 3.02
N ASN A 141 -2.63 -10.47 2.20
CA ASN A 141 -3.99 -10.94 2.46
C ASN A 141 -5.01 -9.81 2.65
N CYS A 142 -4.81 -8.67 1.97
CA CYS A 142 -5.68 -7.50 2.10
C CYS A 142 -6.77 -7.50 1.01
N VAL A 143 -7.83 -6.72 1.27
CA VAL A 143 -8.83 -6.35 0.28
C VAL A 143 -8.85 -4.83 0.15
N ILE A 144 -8.63 -4.29 -1.04
CA ILE A 144 -8.63 -2.85 -1.31
C ILE A 144 -9.60 -2.55 -2.45
N SER A 145 -10.65 -1.77 -2.18
CA SER A 145 -11.73 -1.60 -3.15
C SER A 145 -12.45 -0.26 -3.12
N ASN A 146 -13.21 0.02 -4.18
CA ASN A 146 -14.17 1.13 -4.31
C ASN A 146 -13.54 2.53 -4.37
N PHE A 147 -12.28 2.65 -4.79
CA PHE A 147 -11.65 3.93 -5.11
C PHE A 147 -11.95 4.32 -6.56
N SER A 148 -13.23 4.37 -6.97
CA SER A 148 -13.64 4.41 -8.38
C SER A 148 -13.73 5.81 -9.00
N GLY A 149 -13.60 6.87 -8.20
CA GLY A 149 -13.60 8.25 -8.69
C GLY A 149 -12.33 8.58 -9.48
N ASN A 150 -12.38 9.61 -10.31
CA ASN A 150 -11.21 10.07 -11.07
C ASN A 150 -10.03 10.35 -10.13
N GLU A 151 -8.85 9.87 -10.49
CA GLU A 151 -7.62 9.99 -9.70
C GLU A 151 -7.73 9.44 -8.26
N GLN A 152 -8.60 8.45 -8.02
CA GLN A 152 -8.59 7.70 -6.78
C GLN A 152 -7.74 6.42 -6.93
N TYR A 153 -6.94 6.13 -5.90
CA TYR A 153 -5.97 5.04 -5.94
C TYR A 153 -6.19 4.10 -4.76
N ALA A 154 -6.25 2.80 -5.04
CA ALA A 154 -6.20 1.80 -3.98
C ALA A 154 -4.84 1.84 -3.26
N VAL A 155 -3.74 1.82 -4.01
CA VAL A 155 -2.37 1.96 -3.50
C VAL A 155 -1.60 2.97 -4.33
N TYR A 156 -0.98 3.95 -3.67
CA TYR A 156 -0.12 4.95 -4.30
C TYR A 156 1.22 5.04 -3.56
N VAL A 157 2.30 4.70 -4.24
CA VAL A 157 3.68 4.76 -3.72
C VAL A 157 4.48 5.75 -4.55
N ASP A 158 4.89 6.85 -3.94
CA ASP A 158 5.69 7.91 -4.54
C ASP A 158 6.95 8.19 -3.76
N THR A 159 7.76 7.15 -3.64
CA THR A 159 9.08 7.22 -3.02
C THR A 159 9.89 5.99 -3.42
N ALA A 160 11.21 6.06 -3.23
CA ALA A 160 12.08 4.90 -3.38
C ALA A 160 11.86 3.96 -2.19
N ALA A 161 10.96 2.99 -2.34
CA ALA A 161 10.65 1.98 -1.33
C ALA A 161 10.62 0.58 -1.94
N ARG A 162 10.89 -0.43 -1.09
CA ARG A 162 10.59 -1.83 -1.43
C ARG A 162 9.14 -2.12 -1.08
N VAL A 163 8.36 -2.52 -2.08
CA VAL A 163 6.94 -2.84 -1.93
C VAL A 163 6.75 -4.34 -2.16
N THR A 164 6.01 -5.00 -1.28
CA THR A 164 5.62 -6.39 -1.46
C THR A 164 4.10 -6.47 -1.33
N MET A 165 3.45 -7.09 -2.31
CA MET A 165 2.01 -7.35 -2.29
C MET A 165 1.77 -8.83 -2.57
N VAL A 166 1.16 -9.53 -1.62
CA VAL A 166 0.93 -10.98 -1.71
C VAL A 166 -0.52 -11.29 -1.36
N ASN A 167 -1.13 -12.18 -2.14
CA ASN A 167 -2.49 -12.69 -1.90
C ASN A 167 -3.51 -11.58 -1.62
N THR A 168 -3.44 -10.48 -2.37
CA THR A 168 -4.26 -9.29 -2.13
C THR A 168 -5.29 -9.12 -3.24
N LEU A 169 -6.53 -8.81 -2.87
CA LEU A 169 -7.61 -8.49 -3.79
C LEU A 169 -7.73 -6.97 -3.95
N VAL A 170 -7.48 -6.46 -5.15
CA VAL A 170 -7.59 -5.04 -5.50
C VAL A 170 -8.68 -4.88 -6.56
N ARG A 171 -9.84 -4.32 -6.22
CA ARG A 171 -10.98 -4.30 -7.14
C ARG A 171 -11.79 -3.02 -7.17
N ASP A 172 -12.39 -2.72 -8.31
CA ASP A 172 -13.34 -1.62 -8.47
C ASP A 172 -12.72 -0.24 -8.10
N ASN A 173 -11.44 -0.04 -8.45
CA ASN A 173 -10.70 1.19 -8.23
C ASN A 173 -10.39 1.89 -9.56
N PHE A 174 -10.25 3.20 -9.59
CA PHE A 174 -9.78 3.92 -10.76
C PHE A 174 -8.31 3.55 -11.05
N VAL A 175 -7.45 3.47 -10.03
CA VAL A 175 -6.14 2.83 -10.13
C VAL A 175 -5.95 1.81 -9.01
N GLY A 176 -5.60 0.57 -9.37
CA GLY A 176 -5.33 -0.51 -8.43
C GLY A 176 -4.04 -0.25 -7.65
N ILE A 177 -2.90 -0.22 -8.34
CA ILE A 177 -1.63 0.18 -7.74
C ILE A 177 -0.83 1.10 -8.67
N ASN A 178 -0.41 2.25 -8.14
CA ASN A 178 0.53 3.16 -8.77
C ASN A 178 1.86 3.13 -8.03
N LEU A 179 2.92 2.74 -8.75
CA LEU A 179 4.30 2.79 -8.32
C LEU A 179 4.99 3.94 -9.06
N GLN A 180 5.63 4.83 -8.32
CA GLN A 180 6.47 5.90 -8.86
C GLN A 180 7.54 6.30 -7.85
N GLY A 181 8.28 7.38 -8.10
CA GLY A 181 9.25 7.90 -7.14
C GLY A 181 10.50 7.03 -6.94
N GLY A 182 10.71 6.00 -7.76
CA GLY A 182 11.78 5.01 -7.64
C GLY A 182 11.38 3.72 -6.90
N ALA A 183 10.09 3.45 -6.73
CA ALA A 183 9.62 2.24 -6.06
C ALA A 183 10.09 0.94 -6.76
N ASN A 184 10.38 -0.08 -5.96
CA ASN A 184 10.70 -1.44 -6.39
C ASN A 184 9.69 -2.41 -5.78
N ALA A 185 8.81 -2.96 -6.62
CA ALA A 185 7.69 -3.79 -6.18
C ALA A 185 7.83 -5.25 -6.58
N ASP A 186 7.40 -6.14 -5.69
CA ASP A 186 7.11 -7.54 -5.94
C ASP A 186 5.61 -7.78 -5.66
N ILE A 187 4.88 -8.20 -6.69
CA ILE A 187 3.44 -8.45 -6.64
C ILE A 187 3.22 -9.91 -7.01
N SER A 188 2.70 -10.71 -6.08
CA SER A 188 2.45 -12.13 -6.28
C SER A 188 1.07 -12.57 -5.80
N GLU A 189 0.53 -13.62 -6.43
CA GLU A 189 -0.69 -14.31 -6.00
C GLU A 189 -1.91 -13.37 -5.83
N SER A 190 -1.90 -12.22 -6.50
CA SER A 190 -2.86 -11.14 -6.27
C SER A 190 -3.88 -11.05 -7.40
N ARG A 191 -4.98 -10.33 -7.15
CA ARG A 191 -6.10 -10.21 -8.09
C ARG A 191 -6.51 -8.76 -8.25
N PHE A 192 -6.35 -8.23 -9.46
CA PHE A 192 -6.76 -6.89 -9.86
C PHE A 192 -8.02 -6.99 -10.74
N LEU A 193 -9.19 -6.72 -10.17
CA LEU A 193 -10.48 -6.96 -10.84
C LEU A 193 -11.26 -5.66 -11.07
N GLY A 194 -11.67 -5.37 -12.31
CA GLY A 194 -12.57 -4.24 -12.58
C GLY A 194 -11.97 -2.86 -12.31
N ASN A 195 -10.64 -2.73 -12.28
CA ASN A 195 -9.99 -1.44 -12.01
C ASN A 195 -9.87 -0.60 -13.29
N GLY A 196 -9.98 0.72 -13.24
CA GLY A 196 -9.66 1.59 -14.38
C GLY A 196 -8.25 1.29 -14.91
N ILE A 197 -7.24 1.36 -14.06
CA ILE A 197 -5.90 0.86 -14.35
C ILE A 197 -5.57 -0.22 -13.31
N GLY A 198 -5.19 -1.41 -13.74
CA GLY A 198 -4.82 -2.50 -12.83
C GLY A 198 -3.53 -2.20 -12.08
N ILE A 199 -2.41 -2.26 -12.80
CA ILE A 199 -1.06 -2.06 -12.26
C ILE A 199 -0.32 -1.04 -13.13
N VAL A 200 0.22 0.01 -12.53
CA VAL A 200 1.04 0.99 -13.24
C VAL A 200 2.36 1.28 -12.54
N ALA A 201 3.44 1.26 -13.30
CA ALA A 201 4.74 1.79 -12.91
C ALA A 201 5.02 3.07 -13.71
N LYS A 202 5.21 4.20 -13.04
CA LYS A 202 5.56 5.49 -13.65
C LYS A 202 7.00 5.87 -13.35
N SER A 203 7.69 6.41 -14.35
CA SER A 203 9.04 6.95 -14.15
C SER A 203 9.01 8.30 -13.42
N THR A 204 10.08 8.56 -12.67
CA THR A 204 10.42 9.88 -12.12
C THR A 204 11.82 10.22 -12.60
N ALA A 205 12.09 11.50 -12.87
CA ALA A 205 13.37 11.93 -13.44
C ALA A 205 14.57 11.34 -12.68
N ASN A 206 15.52 10.76 -13.42
CA ASN A 206 16.73 10.13 -12.90
C ASN A 206 16.50 8.97 -11.90
N LYS A 207 15.30 8.40 -11.85
CA LYS A 207 14.96 7.24 -11.02
C LYS A 207 14.49 6.08 -11.87
N SER A 208 14.61 4.87 -11.34
CA SER A 208 14.05 3.66 -11.95
C SER A 208 12.95 3.10 -11.05
N THR A 209 11.72 3.10 -11.57
CA THR A 209 10.58 2.43 -10.94
C THR A 209 10.44 1.05 -11.55
N THR A 210 10.31 0.03 -10.70
CA THR A 210 10.29 -1.38 -11.15
C THR A 210 9.19 -2.18 -10.48
N ALA A 211 8.58 -3.12 -11.21
CA ALA A 211 7.66 -4.10 -10.67
C ALA A 211 7.95 -5.50 -11.23
N ALA A 212 8.02 -6.50 -10.35
CA ALA A 212 7.93 -7.90 -10.70
C ALA A 212 6.51 -8.39 -10.36
N ILE A 213 5.85 -9.05 -11.31
CA ILE A 213 4.49 -9.55 -11.19
C ILE A 213 4.54 -11.06 -11.43
N SER A 214 4.02 -11.85 -10.50
CA SER A 214 3.97 -13.31 -10.62
C SER A 214 2.63 -13.87 -10.18
N ASP A 215 2.15 -14.93 -10.84
CA ASP A 215 0.97 -15.69 -10.39
C ASP A 215 -0.26 -14.80 -10.10
N THR A 216 -0.40 -13.72 -10.87
CA THR A 216 -1.35 -12.63 -10.61
C THR A 216 -2.37 -12.54 -11.75
N VAL A 217 -3.61 -12.24 -11.40
CA VAL A 217 -4.70 -12.03 -12.35
C VAL A 217 -5.05 -10.56 -12.42
N VAL A 218 -5.02 -9.97 -13.61
CA VAL A 218 -5.52 -8.63 -13.91
C VAL A 218 -6.66 -8.78 -14.92
N THR A 219 -7.89 -8.46 -14.55
CA THR A 219 -9.02 -8.64 -15.47
C THR A 219 -10.11 -7.59 -15.35
N GLY A 220 -10.77 -7.32 -16.48
CA GLY A 220 -11.90 -6.40 -16.54
C GLY A 220 -11.50 -4.94 -16.34
N SER A 221 -10.23 -4.61 -16.56
CA SER A 221 -9.75 -3.25 -16.39
C SER A 221 -10.07 -2.34 -17.58
N PHE A 222 -9.90 -1.02 -17.45
CA PHE A 222 -9.77 -0.19 -18.65
C PHE A 222 -8.39 -0.43 -19.28
N ASP A 223 -7.33 -0.19 -18.52
CA ASP A 223 -5.95 -0.62 -18.84
C ASP A 223 -5.46 -1.66 -17.82
N GLY A 224 -4.88 -2.76 -18.30
CA GLY A 224 -4.42 -3.86 -17.43
C GLY A 224 -3.11 -3.53 -16.71
N VAL A 225 -2.00 -3.62 -17.43
CA VAL A 225 -0.65 -3.42 -16.89
C VAL A 225 0.12 -2.41 -17.73
N SER A 226 0.61 -1.34 -17.11
CA SER A 226 1.21 -0.21 -17.82
C SER A 226 2.56 0.21 -17.24
N ALA A 227 3.59 0.24 -18.09
CA ALA A 227 4.85 0.90 -17.84
C ALA A 227 4.84 2.25 -18.57
N PHE A 228 4.85 3.34 -17.80
CA PHE A 228 4.77 4.69 -18.34
C PHE A 228 6.03 5.47 -17.97
N SER A 229 6.70 6.06 -18.95
CA SER A 229 7.84 6.93 -18.74
C SER A 229 7.58 8.34 -19.30
N GLY A 230 7.06 9.21 -18.42
CA GLY A 230 6.78 10.61 -18.70
C GLY A 230 7.98 11.56 -18.57
N SER A 231 9.07 11.07 -17.97
CA SER A 231 10.26 11.83 -17.60
C SER A 231 11.53 11.09 -18.05
N SER A 232 12.73 11.65 -17.81
CA SER A 232 14.02 11.00 -18.14
C SER A 232 14.31 9.71 -17.38
N GLY A 233 13.44 9.29 -16.45
CA GLY A 233 13.59 8.07 -15.68
C GLY A 233 13.21 6.79 -16.42
N ASN A 234 13.30 5.68 -15.70
CA ASN A 234 12.97 4.35 -16.21
C ASN A 234 11.73 3.80 -15.52
N SER A 235 10.85 3.17 -16.29
CA SER A 235 9.76 2.34 -15.80
C SER A 235 9.93 0.93 -16.35
N ARG A 236 9.99 -0.08 -15.47
CA ARG A 236 10.21 -1.47 -15.86
C ARG A 236 9.23 -2.40 -15.16
N ILE A 237 8.52 -3.21 -15.94
CA ILE A 237 7.67 -4.29 -15.42
C ILE A 237 8.16 -5.62 -15.97
N ASN A 238 8.29 -6.64 -15.12
CA ASN A 238 8.44 -8.03 -15.54
C ASN A 238 7.22 -8.81 -15.05
N ALA A 239 6.56 -9.56 -15.92
CA ALA A 239 5.40 -10.39 -15.57
C ALA A 239 5.65 -11.86 -15.92
N VAL A 240 5.36 -12.77 -14.98
CA VAL A 240 5.52 -14.22 -15.17
C VAL A 240 4.29 -14.95 -14.65
N ARG A 241 3.87 -16.05 -15.32
CA ARG A 241 2.70 -16.86 -14.89
C ARG A 241 1.47 -16.03 -14.55
N SER A 242 1.24 -14.95 -15.28
CA SER A 242 0.19 -13.98 -14.98
C SER A 242 -0.85 -13.94 -16.09
N THR A 243 -2.07 -13.59 -15.73
CA THR A 243 -3.22 -13.56 -16.65
C THR A 243 -3.75 -12.13 -16.73
N ILE A 244 -3.72 -11.54 -17.92
CA ILE A 244 -4.13 -10.16 -18.19
C ILE A 244 -5.23 -10.18 -19.25
N THR A 245 -6.48 -10.00 -18.83
CA THR A 245 -7.63 -10.34 -19.67
C THR A 245 -8.77 -9.34 -19.63
N ASN A 246 -9.55 -9.28 -20.71
CA ASN A 246 -10.81 -8.54 -20.76
C ASN A 246 -10.65 -7.05 -20.41
N SER A 247 -9.47 -6.46 -20.70
CA SER A 247 -9.32 -5.02 -20.60
C SER A 247 -10.09 -4.34 -21.72
N SER A 248 -10.96 -3.40 -21.34
CA SER A 248 -11.81 -2.66 -22.29
C SER A 248 -11.03 -1.68 -23.18
N ASN A 249 -9.78 -1.36 -22.85
CA ASN A 249 -8.85 -0.62 -23.70
C ASN A 249 -7.56 -1.43 -23.96
N ILE A 250 -6.58 -1.40 -23.05
CA ILE A 250 -5.28 -2.03 -23.30
C ILE A 250 -5.00 -3.14 -22.28
N GLY A 251 -4.56 -4.31 -22.74
CA GLY A 251 -4.03 -5.37 -21.88
C GLY A 251 -2.70 -4.95 -21.25
N ILE A 252 -1.68 -4.77 -22.09
CA ILE A 252 -0.33 -4.38 -21.68
C ILE A 252 0.16 -3.15 -22.45
N ALA A 253 0.65 -2.12 -21.75
CA ALA A 253 1.15 -0.89 -22.38
C ALA A 253 2.58 -0.53 -21.95
N ALA A 254 3.47 -0.31 -22.92
CA ALA A 254 4.72 0.40 -22.72
C ALA A 254 4.65 1.76 -23.42
N PHE A 255 4.68 2.85 -22.65
CA PHE A 255 4.62 4.22 -23.16
C PHE A 255 5.82 5.01 -22.68
N ALA A 256 6.58 5.64 -23.59
CA ALA A 256 7.72 6.48 -23.23
C ALA A 256 7.74 7.80 -24.00
N SER A 257 7.64 8.92 -23.30
CA SER A 257 7.74 10.27 -23.88
C SER A 257 9.10 10.93 -23.70
N ALA A 258 9.94 10.47 -22.76
CA ALA A 258 11.28 11.04 -22.55
C ALA A 258 12.33 10.00 -22.11
N GLY A 259 12.00 9.12 -21.18
CA GLY A 259 12.90 8.10 -20.65
C GLY A 259 12.67 6.73 -21.26
N THR A 260 12.78 5.67 -20.46
CA THR A 260 12.52 4.30 -20.92
C THR A 260 11.31 3.68 -20.24
N ALA A 261 10.49 2.95 -21.00
CA ALA A 261 9.40 2.14 -20.49
C ALA A 261 9.52 0.72 -21.04
N THR A 262 9.73 -0.28 -20.18
CA THR A 262 9.92 -1.67 -20.62
C THR A 262 8.95 -2.59 -19.93
N ILE A 263 8.26 -3.43 -20.70
CA ILE A 263 7.55 -4.59 -20.16
C ILE A 263 8.16 -5.86 -20.73
N THR A 264 8.54 -6.78 -19.85
CA THR A 264 8.99 -8.13 -20.21
C THR A 264 7.99 -9.14 -19.66
N PHE A 265 7.59 -10.13 -20.44
CA PHE A 265 6.66 -11.15 -19.98
C PHE A 265 7.03 -12.57 -20.44
N SER A 266 6.70 -13.55 -19.60
CA SER A 266 6.94 -14.97 -19.83
C SER A 266 5.87 -15.85 -19.19
N ASP A 267 5.58 -17.02 -19.75
CA ASP A 267 4.57 -17.97 -19.24
C ASP A 267 3.22 -17.31 -18.90
N SER A 268 2.87 -16.23 -19.60
CA SER A 268 1.73 -15.37 -19.26
C SER A 268 0.69 -15.36 -20.38
N MET A 269 -0.54 -15.02 -20.01
CA MET A 269 -1.69 -14.96 -20.92
C MET A 269 -2.18 -13.53 -21.06
N VAL A 270 -2.33 -13.04 -22.30
CA VAL A 270 -2.89 -11.74 -22.65
C VAL A 270 -4.00 -11.97 -23.67
N THR A 271 -5.26 -11.98 -23.24
CA THR A 271 -6.39 -12.36 -24.10
C THR A 271 -7.67 -11.57 -23.83
N GLY A 272 -8.56 -11.46 -24.83
CA GLY A 272 -9.85 -10.80 -24.69
C GLY A 272 -9.77 -9.28 -24.49
N ASN A 273 -8.62 -8.66 -24.74
CA ASN A 273 -8.44 -7.21 -24.62
C ASN A 273 -8.77 -6.51 -25.94
N THR A 274 -9.26 -5.27 -25.89
CA THR A 274 -9.45 -4.45 -27.11
C THR A 274 -8.14 -4.28 -27.87
N ILE A 275 -7.07 -3.94 -27.15
CA ILE A 275 -5.68 -3.97 -27.62
C ILE A 275 -4.90 -4.91 -26.70
N GLY A 276 -4.33 -6.00 -27.22
CA GLY A 276 -3.57 -6.96 -26.41
C GLY A 276 -2.31 -6.32 -25.85
N TYR A 277 -1.46 -5.79 -26.73
CA TYR A 277 -0.33 -4.97 -26.35
C TYR A 277 -0.23 -3.65 -27.13
N LEU A 278 0.29 -2.63 -26.47
CA LEU A 278 0.58 -1.31 -27.04
C LEU A 278 2.00 -0.86 -26.70
N GLN A 279 2.77 -0.48 -27.72
CA GLN A 279 4.06 0.20 -27.57
C GLN A 279 4.00 1.59 -28.20
N VAL A 280 4.31 2.64 -27.43
CA VAL A 280 4.33 4.03 -27.89
C VAL A 280 5.66 4.71 -27.57
N ASN A 281 6.35 5.19 -28.60
CA ASN A 281 7.57 5.98 -28.51
C ASN A 281 7.24 7.45 -28.80
N GLY A 282 6.91 8.23 -27.78
CA GLY A 282 6.53 9.65 -27.88
C GLY A 282 7.69 10.65 -27.72
N GLY A 283 8.92 10.15 -27.71
CA GLY A 283 10.15 10.93 -27.44
C GLY A 283 11.16 10.16 -26.58
N GLY A 284 10.69 9.13 -25.87
CA GLY A 284 11.51 8.15 -25.17
C GLY A 284 11.53 6.79 -25.88
N THR A 285 12.06 5.77 -25.20
CA THR A 285 12.12 4.39 -25.69
C THR A 285 11.17 3.48 -24.91
N ALA A 286 10.09 3.06 -25.57
CA ALA A 286 9.21 2.01 -25.09
C ALA A 286 9.64 0.66 -25.67
N THR A 287 9.58 -0.42 -24.90
CA THR A 287 9.95 -1.76 -25.36
C THR A 287 9.06 -2.83 -24.74
N LEU A 288 8.54 -3.72 -25.58
CA LEU A 288 7.84 -4.93 -25.18
C LEU A 288 8.70 -6.15 -25.49
N LYS A 289 8.87 -7.05 -24.51
CA LYS A 289 9.71 -8.24 -24.62
C LYS A 289 8.96 -9.50 -24.21
N SER A 290 9.09 -10.57 -24.98
CA SER A 290 8.50 -11.88 -24.71
C SER A 290 9.56 -12.98 -24.70
N LEU A 291 9.51 -13.90 -23.72
CA LEU A 291 10.34 -15.12 -23.68
C LEU A 291 9.76 -16.29 -24.53
N ARG A 292 8.88 -15.99 -25.51
CA ARG A 292 8.24 -16.92 -26.47
C ARG A 292 7.27 -17.96 -25.91
N ASN A 293 7.06 -17.99 -24.61
CA ASN A 293 6.15 -18.92 -23.91
C ASN A 293 4.85 -18.23 -23.45
N ASN A 294 4.39 -17.21 -24.17
CA ASN A 294 3.21 -16.44 -23.82
C ASN A 294 2.04 -16.73 -24.76
N ILE A 295 0.82 -16.73 -24.22
CA ILE A 295 -0.43 -16.84 -24.99
C ILE A 295 -0.94 -15.42 -25.22
N ILE A 296 -0.86 -14.93 -26.47
CA ILE A 296 -1.36 -13.61 -26.87
C ILE A 296 -2.38 -13.81 -27.99
N THR A 297 -3.63 -14.09 -27.64
CA THR A 297 -4.69 -14.48 -28.59
C THR A 297 -5.99 -13.77 -28.26
N ASP A 298 -6.93 -13.75 -29.21
CA ASP A 298 -8.29 -13.27 -29.01
C ASP A 298 -8.37 -11.81 -28.51
N ASN A 299 -7.36 -11.00 -28.86
CA ASN A 299 -7.38 -9.55 -28.67
C ASN A 299 -7.87 -8.88 -29.95
N GLY A 300 -8.53 -7.73 -29.83
CA GLY A 300 -9.05 -6.99 -30.99
C GLY A 300 -7.95 -6.51 -31.93
N SER A 301 -6.83 -6.05 -31.38
CA SER A 301 -5.63 -5.70 -32.13
C SER A 301 -4.38 -5.76 -31.26
N ASN A 302 -3.21 -5.60 -31.88
CA ASN A 302 -1.93 -5.41 -31.20
C ASN A 302 -1.14 -4.31 -31.93
N THR A 303 -0.53 -3.39 -31.18
CA THR A 303 0.15 -2.22 -31.76
C THR A 303 1.58 -2.09 -31.24
N GLY A 304 2.54 -2.05 -32.15
CA GLY A 304 3.97 -1.94 -31.84
C GLY A 304 4.75 -3.23 -32.09
N THR A 305 5.98 -3.30 -31.58
CA THR A 305 6.90 -4.42 -31.81
C THR A 305 7.07 -5.25 -30.56
N LEU A 306 6.73 -6.54 -30.65
CA LEU A 306 7.03 -7.51 -29.62
C LEU A 306 8.40 -8.15 -29.87
N THR A 307 9.41 -7.75 -29.09
CA THR A 307 10.75 -8.32 -29.22
C THR A 307 10.81 -9.69 -28.55
N THR A 308 11.15 -10.74 -29.29
CA THR A 308 11.37 -12.05 -28.68
C THR A 308 12.80 -12.16 -28.15
N LEU A 309 12.96 -12.59 -26.90
CA LEU A 309 14.26 -12.90 -26.32
C LEU A 309 14.51 -14.41 -26.41
N LEU A 310 15.77 -14.79 -26.65
CA LEU A 310 16.19 -16.18 -26.52
C LEU A 310 16.29 -16.53 -25.03
N PRO A 311 15.94 -17.76 -24.62
CA PRO A 311 16.32 -18.27 -23.31
C PRO A 311 17.84 -18.12 -23.16
N GLN A 312 18.29 -17.47 -22.07
CA GLN A 312 19.72 -17.44 -21.71
C GLN A 312 20.10 -18.70 -20.96
#